data_AF-A0A6C0KVI7-F1
#
_entry.id   AF-A0A6C0KVI7-F1
#
_cell.length_a   1.000
_cell.length_b   1.000
_cell.length_c   1.000
_cell.angle_alpha   90.00
_cell.angle_beta   90.00
_cell.angle_gamma   90.00
#
_symmetry.space_group_name_H-M   'P 1'
#
loop_
_entity.id
_entity.type
_entity.pdbx_description
1 polymer ?
#
loop_
_entity_poly.entity_id
_entity_poly.type
_entity_poly.pdbx_seq_one_letter_code
_entity_poly.pdbx_strand_id
1 'polypeptide(L)'
;MPHHTWQTLTKINHHPRDDHIAFDEPTHKYYVNGSCQGNISCTGFIHEFFGHFDPKATITKMRKSANWATSKYFGKSDEEIMKEWSDSGKQASSAGTAMHLAIEQYMHGAVNEIDPTIFDTLEWKYFQKFWDECGGDLEPYRSEWEVFTDSLQPLKGERKIKLCGSIDMVYRRRSDGKFVIYDWKRSKEIKSENPFGSGLAPLDHLPDTNYWHYTMQLNVYKWILENYYGLEVADLYLVILHPDAPSYRRMRLNIMTDEVEDMIECRRRAVAANSSQAVLLPIPEPKEDSKKELANFGFKF
;
A
#
# COMPACT_ATOMS: atom_id res chain seq x y z
N MET A 1 12.05 3.18 18.56
CA MET A 1 12.72 4.31 19.25
C MET A 1 11.71 4.98 20.18
N PRO A 2 12.10 5.73 21.23
CA PRO A 2 11.11 6.46 22.02
C PRO A 2 10.37 7.47 21.13
N HIS A 3 9.03 7.50 21.25
CA HIS A 3 8.19 8.45 20.52
C HIS A 3 8.60 9.89 20.84
N HIS A 4 8.50 10.76 19.83
CA HIS A 4 8.72 12.18 20.03
C HIS A 4 7.66 12.76 20.97
N THR A 5 8.02 13.83 21.70
CA THR A 5 7.10 14.48 22.66
C THR A 5 5.81 14.96 21.99
N TRP A 6 5.93 15.42 20.74
CA TRP A 6 4.83 15.92 19.91
C TRP A 6 3.88 14.82 19.41
N GLN A 7 4.24 13.53 19.50
CA GLN A 7 3.38 12.41 19.08
C GLN A 7 2.24 12.15 20.10
N THR A 8 1.40 13.14 20.32
CA THR A 8 0.22 13.17 21.22
C THR A 8 -0.83 12.08 20.93
N LEU A 9 -1.25 11.87 19.68
CA LEU A 9 -2.25 10.86 19.30
C LEU A 9 -1.86 9.44 19.73
N THR A 10 -0.58 9.06 19.60
CA THR A 10 -0.05 7.77 20.05
C THR A 10 -0.24 7.56 21.55
N LYS A 11 -0.16 8.64 22.35
CA LYS A 11 -0.35 8.58 23.80
C LYS A 11 -1.83 8.58 24.18
N ILE A 12 -2.63 9.45 23.54
CA ILE A 12 -4.06 9.61 23.83
C ILE A 12 -4.83 8.35 23.44
N ASN A 13 -4.52 7.78 22.27
CA ASN A 13 -5.18 6.63 21.69
C ASN A 13 -4.26 5.40 21.72
N HIS A 14 -3.45 5.26 22.77
CA HIS A 14 -2.59 4.09 22.97
C HIS A 14 -3.42 2.81 22.91
N HIS A 15 -2.90 1.83 22.18
CA HIS A 15 -3.47 0.50 22.09
C HIS A 15 -2.51 -0.49 22.77
N PRO A 16 -2.99 -1.49 23.53
CA PRO A 16 -2.10 -2.46 24.20
C PRO A 16 -1.09 -3.15 23.28
N ARG A 17 -1.40 -3.27 21.99
CA ARG A 17 -0.52 -3.88 20.98
C ARG A 17 0.68 -2.98 20.61
N ASP A 18 0.61 -1.68 20.85
CA ASP A 18 1.71 -0.75 20.58
C ASP A 18 2.96 -1.13 21.40
N ASP A 19 2.77 -1.70 22.59
CA ASP A 19 3.86 -2.14 23.47
C ASP A 19 4.61 -3.38 22.94
N HIS A 20 4.08 -4.00 21.88
CA HIS A 20 4.57 -5.26 21.32
C HIS A 20 5.19 -5.09 19.93
N ILE A 21 5.21 -3.89 19.37
CA ILE A 21 5.78 -3.61 18.05
C ILE A 21 6.83 -2.49 18.13
N ALA A 22 7.87 -2.62 17.32
CA ALA A 22 8.81 -1.55 17.06
C ALA A 22 9.28 -1.59 15.61
N PHE A 23 9.21 -0.46 14.93
CA PHE A 23 9.81 -0.25 13.63
C PHE A 23 11.25 0.29 13.74
N ASP A 24 12.16 -0.33 12.99
CA ASP A 24 13.54 0.12 12.80
C ASP A 24 13.68 0.73 11.40
N GLU A 25 13.53 2.05 11.33
CA GLU A 25 13.50 2.81 10.07
C GLU A 25 14.77 2.62 9.20
N PRO A 26 16.01 2.69 9.74
CA PRO A 26 17.22 2.44 8.95
C PRO A 26 17.27 1.08 8.25
N THR A 27 16.76 0.01 8.88
CA THR A 27 16.77 -1.34 8.30
C THR A 27 15.44 -1.75 7.69
N HIS A 28 14.41 -0.92 7.85
CA HIS A 28 13.03 -1.15 7.44
C HIS A 28 12.45 -2.47 7.99
N LYS A 29 12.77 -2.79 9.24
CA LYS A 29 12.33 -4.04 9.91
C LYS A 29 11.33 -3.77 11.02
N TYR A 30 10.38 -4.69 11.15
CA TYR A 30 9.39 -4.70 12.23
C TYR A 30 9.72 -5.79 13.24
N TYR A 31 9.87 -5.40 14.50
CA TYR A 31 10.10 -6.29 15.63
C TYR A 31 8.81 -6.45 16.41
N VAL A 32 8.25 -7.65 16.41
CA VAL A 32 7.08 -8.00 17.20
C VAL A 32 7.54 -8.85 18.38
N ASN A 33 7.25 -8.42 19.61
CA ASN A 33 7.75 -9.05 20.83
C ASN A 33 9.27 -9.24 20.82
N GLY A 34 10.00 -8.24 20.30
CA GLY A 34 11.46 -8.27 20.18
C GLY A 34 12.02 -9.16 19.06
N SER A 35 11.18 -9.79 18.24
CA SER A 35 11.62 -10.62 17.10
C SER A 35 11.15 -10.06 15.77
N CYS A 36 12.07 -9.98 14.81
CA CYS A 36 11.73 -9.67 13.40
C CYS A 36 11.64 -10.94 12.54
N GLN A 37 11.75 -12.14 13.13
CA GLN A 37 11.91 -13.38 12.37
C GLN A 37 10.65 -13.75 11.60
N GLY A 38 10.75 -13.65 10.27
CA GLY A 38 9.67 -13.98 9.35
C GLY A 38 8.59 -12.91 9.26
N ASN A 39 8.71 -11.78 9.96
CA ASN A 39 7.81 -10.64 9.76
C ASN A 39 8.11 -10.01 8.40
N ILE A 40 7.06 -9.64 7.67
CA ILE A 40 7.17 -8.87 6.43
C ILE A 40 6.23 -7.66 6.49
N SER A 41 6.58 -6.60 5.76
CA SER A 41 5.74 -5.42 5.67
C SER A 41 4.51 -5.67 4.80
N CYS A 42 3.42 -4.96 5.04
CA CYS A 42 2.20 -5.04 4.22
C CYS A 42 2.53 -4.66 2.77
N THR A 43 3.34 -3.62 2.54
CA THR A 43 3.83 -3.26 1.20
C THR A 43 4.60 -4.40 0.53
N GLY A 44 5.53 -5.04 1.25
CA GLY A 44 6.27 -6.20 0.73
C GLY A 44 5.36 -7.36 0.40
N PHE A 45 4.36 -7.61 1.25
CA PHE A 45 3.33 -8.62 1.02
C PHE A 45 2.48 -8.33 -0.24
N ILE A 46 2.04 -7.09 -0.45
CA ILE A 46 1.30 -6.71 -1.67
C ILE A 46 2.14 -6.96 -2.92
N HIS A 47 3.42 -6.61 -2.90
CA HIS A 47 4.30 -6.75 -4.07
C HIS A 47 4.45 -8.20 -4.56
N GLU A 48 4.19 -9.21 -3.73
CA GLU A 48 4.23 -10.61 -4.14
C GLU A 48 3.09 -11.01 -5.09
N PHE A 49 2.04 -10.17 -5.19
CA PHE A 49 0.86 -10.41 -6.04
C PHE A 49 0.85 -9.56 -7.31
N PHE A 50 1.91 -8.81 -7.60
CA PHE A 50 2.00 -7.95 -8.78
C PHE A 50 3.35 -8.11 -9.47
N GLY A 51 3.45 -7.67 -10.73
CA GLY A 51 4.67 -7.78 -11.50
C GLY A 51 5.79 -6.90 -10.92
N HIS A 52 7.02 -7.41 -10.90
CA HIS A 52 8.17 -6.58 -10.57
C HIS A 52 8.55 -5.70 -11.76
N PHE A 53 8.84 -4.43 -11.47
CA PHE A 53 9.38 -3.51 -12.47
C PHE A 53 10.80 -3.96 -12.86
N ASP A 54 10.96 -4.36 -14.12
CA ASP A 54 12.27 -4.59 -14.73
C ASP A 54 12.64 -3.37 -15.59
N PRO A 55 13.62 -2.54 -15.16
CA PRO A 55 14.03 -1.37 -15.91
C PRO A 55 14.53 -1.71 -17.32
N LYS A 56 15.30 -2.78 -17.47
CA LYS A 56 15.93 -3.17 -18.76
C LYS A 56 14.88 -3.71 -19.73
N ALA A 57 13.99 -4.58 -19.25
CA ALA A 57 12.90 -5.08 -20.07
C ALA A 57 11.95 -3.93 -20.48
N THR A 58 11.71 -2.97 -19.59
CA THR A 58 10.89 -1.79 -19.87
C THR A 58 11.54 -0.92 -20.94
N ILE A 59 12.83 -0.58 -20.83
CA ILE A 59 13.54 0.20 -21.84
C ILE A 59 13.53 -0.51 -23.20
N THR A 60 13.76 -1.83 -23.20
CA THR A 60 13.72 -2.64 -24.42
C THR A 60 12.35 -2.56 -25.10
N LYS A 61 11.25 -2.61 -24.33
CA LYS A 61 9.89 -2.43 -24.86
C LYS A 61 9.65 -1.01 -25.38
N MET A 62 10.10 0.01 -24.64
CA MET A 62 9.95 1.42 -25.03
C MET A 62 10.65 1.72 -26.36
N ARG A 63 11.86 1.19 -26.57
CA ARG A 63 12.62 1.38 -27.83
C ARG A 63 11.95 0.75 -29.05
N LYS A 64 11.15 -0.29 -28.85
CA LYS A 64 10.38 -0.95 -29.91
C LYS A 64 9.05 -0.24 -30.22
N SER A 65 8.63 0.71 -29.39
CA SER A 65 7.39 1.45 -29.60
C SER A 65 7.48 2.39 -30.80
N ALA A 66 6.38 2.54 -31.53
CA ALA A 66 6.26 3.52 -32.63
C ALA A 66 6.54 4.96 -32.16
N ASN A 67 6.33 5.26 -30.86
CA ASN A 67 6.56 6.58 -30.28
C ASN A 67 8.00 6.79 -29.78
N TRP A 68 8.93 5.86 -30.01
CA TRP A 68 10.31 6.00 -29.53
C TRP A 68 10.99 7.26 -30.08
N ALA A 69 10.79 7.57 -31.35
CA ALA A 69 11.40 8.73 -32.01
C ALA A 69 10.97 10.09 -31.41
N THR A 70 9.81 10.15 -30.77
CA THR A 70 9.27 11.36 -30.11
C THR A 70 9.38 11.30 -28.59
N SER A 71 9.95 10.23 -28.05
CA SER A 71 10.17 10.06 -26.62
C SER A 71 11.18 11.06 -26.07
N LYS A 72 10.95 11.55 -24.85
CA LYS A 72 11.95 12.38 -24.12
C LYS A 72 13.27 11.65 -23.85
N TYR A 73 13.28 10.32 -24.00
CA TYR A 73 14.46 9.47 -23.82
C TYR A 73 15.17 9.14 -25.13
N PHE A 74 14.67 9.63 -26.28
CA PHE A 74 15.30 9.41 -27.57
C PHE A 74 16.75 9.96 -27.55
N GLY A 75 17.69 9.16 -28.04
CA GLY A 75 19.12 9.50 -28.04
C GLY A 75 19.86 9.22 -26.72
N LYS A 76 19.17 8.88 -25.62
CA LYS A 76 19.82 8.52 -24.34
C LYS A 76 20.25 7.06 -24.28
N SER A 77 21.31 6.77 -23.52
CA SER A 77 21.72 5.41 -23.16
C SER A 77 20.77 4.80 -22.12
N ASP A 78 20.81 3.47 -21.97
CA ASP A 78 19.98 2.79 -20.98
C ASP A 78 20.39 3.21 -19.55
N GLU A 79 21.68 3.41 -19.30
CA GLU A 79 22.22 3.92 -18.03
C GLU A 79 21.71 5.32 -17.70
N GLU A 80 21.68 6.22 -18.69
CA GLU A 80 21.16 7.57 -18.51
C GLU A 80 19.66 7.57 -18.17
N ILE A 81 18.87 6.72 -18.84
CA ILE A 81 17.43 6.56 -18.58
C ILE A 81 17.20 6.00 -17.17
N MET A 82 17.91 4.92 -16.81
CA MET A 82 17.81 4.31 -15.49
C MET A 82 18.24 5.28 -14.38
N LYS A 83 19.28 6.09 -14.62
CA LYS A 83 19.70 7.13 -13.69
C LYS A 83 18.63 8.20 -13.53
N GLU A 84 18.05 8.69 -14.63
CA GLU A 84 16.96 9.68 -14.58
C GLU A 84 15.76 9.16 -13.79
N TRP A 85 15.39 7.88 -13.98
CA TRP A 85 14.33 7.23 -13.18
C TRP A 85 14.70 7.14 -11.70
N SER A 86 15.93 6.74 -11.39
CA SER A 86 16.41 6.64 -10.00
C SER A 86 16.44 8.00 -9.30
N ASP A 87 16.98 9.03 -9.95
CA ASP A 87 17.06 10.38 -9.41
C ASP A 87 15.65 10.97 -9.20
N SER A 88 14.76 10.80 -10.19
CA SER A 88 13.36 11.22 -10.09
C SER A 88 12.64 10.52 -8.93
N GLY A 89 12.89 9.22 -8.77
CA GLY A 89 12.35 8.42 -7.67
C GLY A 89 12.83 8.91 -6.31
N LYS A 90 14.12 9.20 -6.16
CA LYS A 90 14.70 9.76 -4.92
C LYS A 90 14.09 11.12 -4.57
N GLN A 91 14.01 12.02 -5.54
CA GLN A 91 13.42 13.34 -5.33
C GLN A 91 11.94 13.23 -4.92
N ALA A 92 11.16 12.38 -5.59
CA ALA A 92 9.76 12.16 -5.27
C ALA A 92 9.60 11.55 -3.86
N SER A 93 10.47 10.60 -3.49
CA SER A 93 10.50 9.96 -2.18
C SER A 93 10.80 10.97 -1.08
N SER A 94 11.88 11.77 -1.19
CA SER A 94 12.24 12.76 -0.17
C SER A 94 11.16 13.82 0.02
N ALA A 95 10.56 14.31 -1.07
CA ALA A 95 9.45 15.26 -0.98
C ALA A 95 8.19 14.63 -0.37
N GLY A 96 7.92 13.35 -0.66
CA GLY A 96 6.86 12.58 -0.03
C GLY A 96 7.08 12.43 1.48
N THR A 97 8.29 12.06 1.91
CA THR A 97 8.64 11.94 3.35
C THR A 97 8.43 13.26 4.09
N ALA A 98 8.89 14.38 3.53
CA ALA A 98 8.71 15.70 4.15
C ALA A 98 7.23 16.10 4.25
N MET A 99 6.44 15.79 3.21
CA MET A 99 4.99 16.03 3.21
C MET A 99 4.27 15.19 4.27
N HIS A 100 4.59 13.90 4.38
CA HIS A 100 4.02 13.02 5.41
C HIS A 100 4.31 13.51 6.81
N LEU A 101 5.58 13.82 7.12
CA LEU A 101 5.98 14.31 8.43
C LEU A 101 5.25 15.60 8.81
N ALA A 102 5.12 16.55 7.88
CA ALA A 102 4.41 17.80 8.15
C ALA A 102 2.92 17.58 8.44
N ILE A 103 2.28 16.65 7.71
CA ILE A 103 0.88 16.28 7.95
C ILE A 103 0.73 15.59 9.30
N GLU A 104 1.62 14.66 9.64
CA GLU A 104 1.64 13.97 10.94
C GLU A 104 1.74 15.00 12.08
N GLN A 105 2.74 15.89 12.05
CA GLN A 105 2.94 16.94 13.04
C GLN A 105 1.71 17.85 13.17
N TYR A 106 1.07 18.21 12.07
CA TYR A 106 -0.17 19.00 12.08
C TYR A 106 -1.33 18.27 12.77
N MET A 107 -1.55 17.00 12.42
CA MET A 107 -2.61 16.17 13.01
C MET A 107 -2.42 15.94 14.50
N HIS A 108 -1.17 15.98 14.96
CA HIS A 108 -0.78 15.93 16.36
C HIS A 108 -0.90 17.26 17.11
N GLY A 109 -1.28 18.35 16.42
CA GLY A 109 -1.35 19.71 16.99
C GLY A 109 0.02 20.37 17.18
N ALA A 110 1.07 19.80 16.58
CA ALA A 110 2.46 20.21 16.73
C ALA A 110 2.94 21.10 15.57
N VAL A 111 2.13 22.10 15.19
CA VAL A 111 2.39 22.97 14.04
C VAL A 111 3.75 23.67 14.13
N ASN A 112 4.25 23.95 15.34
CA ASN A 112 5.55 24.57 15.56
C ASN A 112 6.75 23.65 15.24
N GLU A 113 6.53 22.34 15.11
CA GLU A 113 7.57 21.35 14.73
C GLU A 113 7.71 21.22 13.20
N ILE A 114 6.78 21.79 12.44
CA ILE A 114 6.77 21.74 10.98
C ILE A 114 7.88 22.65 10.44
N ASP A 115 8.71 22.14 9.55
CA ASP A 115 9.69 22.94 8.81
C ASP A 115 8.95 24.10 8.09
N PRO A 116 9.29 25.37 8.38
CA PRO A 116 8.58 26.52 7.81
C PRO A 116 8.55 26.55 6.27
N THR A 117 9.55 25.94 5.62
CA THR A 117 9.60 25.88 4.14
C THR A 117 8.47 25.05 3.55
N ILE A 118 7.87 24.15 4.34
CA ILE A 118 6.74 23.32 3.90
C ILE A 118 5.49 24.16 3.67
N PHE A 119 5.27 25.21 4.45
CA PHE A 119 4.07 26.05 4.33
C PHE A 119 3.90 26.71 2.96
N ASP A 120 5.02 26.92 2.24
CA ASP A 120 5.01 27.51 0.91
C ASP A 120 4.78 26.49 -0.22
N THR A 121 4.88 25.20 0.07
CA THR A 121 4.71 24.11 -0.92
C THR A 121 3.26 23.99 -1.41
N LEU A 122 3.08 23.48 -2.63
CA LEU A 122 1.74 23.23 -3.17
C LEU A 122 1.08 22.05 -2.45
N GLU A 123 1.86 21.03 -2.11
CA GLU A 123 1.44 19.86 -1.35
C GLU A 123 0.79 20.27 -0.03
N TRP A 124 1.41 21.18 0.72
CA TRP A 124 0.85 21.71 1.96
C TRP A 124 -0.44 22.49 1.74
N LYS A 125 -0.48 23.38 0.74
CA LYS A 125 -1.70 24.14 0.38
C LYS A 125 -2.86 23.21 -0.01
N TYR A 126 -2.54 22.12 -0.71
CA TYR A 126 -3.51 21.10 -1.10
C TYR A 126 -4.03 20.31 0.09
N PHE A 127 -3.14 19.98 1.04
CA PHE A 127 -3.53 19.35 2.30
C PHE A 127 -4.43 20.26 3.15
N GLN A 128 -4.07 21.54 3.33
CA GLN A 128 -4.90 22.50 4.06
C GLN A 128 -6.30 22.62 3.43
N LYS A 129 -6.37 22.73 2.10
CA LYS A 129 -7.66 22.75 1.39
C LYS A 129 -8.48 21.47 1.61
N PHE A 130 -7.84 20.29 1.56
CA PHE A 130 -8.51 19.04 1.93
C PHE A 130 -9.05 19.09 3.35
N TRP A 131 -8.25 19.56 4.30
CA TRP A 131 -8.62 19.62 5.70
C TRP A 131 -9.77 20.60 5.96
N ASP A 132 -9.76 21.76 5.31
CA ASP A 132 -10.85 22.74 5.39
C ASP A 132 -12.17 22.18 4.85
N GLU A 133 -12.13 21.42 3.75
CA GLU A 133 -13.32 20.89 3.08
C GLU A 133 -13.85 19.59 3.72
N CYS A 134 -12.97 18.75 4.27
CA CYS A 134 -13.31 17.41 4.73
C CYS A 134 -13.10 17.17 6.24
N GLY A 135 -12.22 17.95 6.89
CA GLY A 135 -11.78 17.74 8.27
C GLY A 135 -12.88 17.94 9.32
N GLY A 136 -13.98 18.63 8.98
CA GLY A 136 -15.10 18.88 9.90
C GLY A 136 -15.73 17.59 10.47
N ASP A 137 -15.72 16.49 9.71
CA ASP A 137 -16.23 15.19 10.17
C ASP A 137 -15.11 14.23 10.63
N LEU A 138 -13.84 14.63 10.52
CA LEU A 138 -12.69 13.76 10.78
C LEU A 138 -12.02 14.13 12.11
N GLU A 139 -12.03 13.20 13.06
CA GLU A 139 -11.25 13.29 14.29
C GLU A 139 -9.96 12.48 14.14
N PRO A 140 -8.77 13.13 14.20
CA PRO A 140 -7.49 12.41 14.20
C PRO A 140 -7.45 11.36 15.32
N TYR A 141 -7.26 10.09 14.96
CA TYR A 141 -7.22 9.00 15.94
C TYR A 141 -5.79 8.47 16.12
N ARG A 142 -5.16 8.02 15.03
CA ARG A 142 -3.77 7.56 15.01
C ARG A 142 -3.12 7.93 13.69
N SER A 143 -1.83 8.24 13.69
CA SER A 143 -0.99 8.44 12.51
C SER A 143 0.28 7.62 12.63
N GLU A 144 0.90 7.32 11.49
CA GLU A 144 2.07 6.42 11.39
C GLU A 144 1.91 5.19 12.29
N TRP A 145 0.70 4.61 12.27
CA TRP A 145 0.33 3.61 13.25
C TRP A 145 0.92 2.27 12.86
N GLU A 146 1.94 1.87 13.60
CA GLU A 146 2.53 0.54 13.52
C GLU A 146 1.51 -0.52 13.96
N VAL A 147 1.12 -1.38 13.02
CA VAL A 147 0.18 -2.47 13.24
C VAL A 147 0.77 -3.82 12.87
N PHE A 148 0.29 -4.89 13.51
CA PHE A 148 0.69 -6.26 13.17
C PHE A 148 -0.40 -7.29 13.44
N THR A 149 -0.30 -8.40 12.72
CA THR A 149 -1.11 -9.61 12.90
C THR A 149 -0.54 -10.52 13.99
N ASP A 150 -1.27 -11.57 14.35
CA ASP A 150 -0.95 -12.59 15.37
C ASP A 150 -1.43 -12.20 16.78
N SER A 151 -2.02 -13.14 17.52
CA SER A 151 -2.58 -12.85 18.83
C SER A 151 -1.48 -12.54 19.87
N LEU A 152 -1.77 -11.60 20.79
CA LEU A 152 -0.89 -11.33 21.94
C LEU A 152 -0.81 -12.54 22.89
N GLN A 153 -1.88 -13.33 22.92
CA GLN A 153 -1.98 -14.58 23.69
C GLN A 153 -2.27 -15.72 22.71
N PRO A 154 -1.25 -16.31 22.07
CA PRO A 154 -1.48 -17.31 21.04
C PRO A 154 -2.16 -18.55 21.58
N LEU A 155 -3.23 -18.99 20.91
CA LEU A 155 -3.87 -20.26 21.23
C LEU A 155 -3.12 -21.42 20.56
N LYS A 156 -3.18 -22.60 21.18
CA LYS A 156 -2.58 -23.81 20.61
C LYS A 156 -3.24 -24.08 19.24
N GLY A 157 -2.42 -24.10 18.18
CA GLY A 157 -2.87 -24.32 16.81
C GLY A 157 -3.27 -23.05 16.04
N GLU A 158 -3.08 -21.86 16.61
CA GLU A 158 -3.30 -20.61 15.89
C GLU A 158 -2.39 -20.52 14.65
N ARG A 159 -2.99 -20.18 13.52
CA ARG A 159 -2.29 -19.98 12.25
C ARG A 159 -1.70 -18.57 12.22
N LYS A 160 -0.38 -18.48 12.29
CA LYS A 160 0.35 -17.21 12.23
C LYS A 160 0.35 -16.63 10.82
N ILE A 161 0.40 -15.30 10.74
CA ILE A 161 0.42 -14.53 9.50
C ILE A 161 1.71 -13.70 9.40
N LYS A 162 2.22 -13.18 10.52
CA LYS A 162 3.46 -12.39 10.57
C LYS A 162 3.52 -11.26 9.54
N LEU A 163 2.47 -10.43 9.48
CA LEU A 163 2.42 -9.20 8.72
C LEU A 163 2.47 -7.99 9.65
N CYS A 164 3.20 -6.96 9.22
CA CYS A 164 3.33 -5.69 9.93
C CYS A 164 3.19 -4.51 8.96
N GLY A 165 2.89 -3.32 9.42
CA GLY A 165 2.94 -2.12 8.57
C GLY A 165 2.70 -0.83 9.36
N SER A 166 2.87 0.31 8.68
CA SER A 166 2.54 1.64 9.21
C SER A 166 1.38 2.21 8.42
N ILE A 167 0.33 2.63 9.13
CA ILE A 167 -0.84 3.29 8.53
C ILE A 167 -0.66 4.80 8.66
N ASP A 168 -0.58 5.51 7.53
CA ASP A 168 -0.40 6.98 7.49
C ASP A 168 -1.36 7.70 8.44
N MET A 169 -2.67 7.45 8.29
CA MET A 169 -3.68 8.12 9.09
C MET A 169 -4.97 7.32 9.26
N VAL A 170 -5.41 7.21 10.51
CA VAL A 170 -6.72 6.70 10.91
C VAL A 170 -7.49 7.84 11.57
N TYR A 171 -8.70 8.08 11.07
CA TYR A 171 -9.64 9.02 11.68
C TYR A 171 -10.84 8.28 12.24
N ARG A 172 -11.44 8.84 13.29
CA ARG A 172 -12.80 8.52 13.70
C ARG A 172 -13.75 9.54 13.08
N ARG A 173 -14.79 9.09 12.40
CA ARG A 173 -15.84 9.99 11.90
C ARG A 173 -16.72 10.47 13.05
N ARG A 174 -16.99 11.77 13.10
CA ARG A 174 -17.87 12.35 14.12
C ARG A 174 -19.33 11.99 13.87
N SER A 175 -19.72 11.86 12.61
CA SER A 175 -21.08 11.61 12.15
C SER A 175 -21.65 10.26 12.58
N ASP A 176 -20.84 9.19 12.54
CA ASP A 176 -21.29 7.82 12.85
C ASP A 176 -20.36 7.04 13.80
N GLY A 177 -19.25 7.65 14.23
CA GLY A 177 -18.31 7.04 15.15
C GLY A 177 -17.43 5.95 14.54
N LYS A 178 -17.58 5.63 13.25
CA LYS A 178 -16.78 4.60 12.56
C LYS A 178 -15.39 5.11 12.19
N PHE A 179 -14.46 4.19 11.96
CA PHE A 179 -13.10 4.54 11.55
C PHE A 179 -12.97 4.61 10.04
N VAL A 180 -12.06 5.46 9.57
CA VAL A 180 -11.70 5.57 8.15
C VAL A 180 -10.19 5.68 8.04
N ILE A 181 -9.63 5.04 7.02
CA ILE A 181 -8.18 5.07 6.75
C ILE A 181 -7.92 6.00 5.59
N TYR A 182 -6.95 6.89 5.77
CA TYR A 182 -6.46 7.82 4.76
C TYR A 182 -4.98 7.58 4.54
N ASP A 183 -4.58 7.64 3.27
CA ASP A 183 -3.18 7.52 2.86
C ASP A 183 -2.82 8.68 1.92
N TRP A 184 -1.66 9.29 2.18
CA TRP A 184 -1.19 10.50 1.52
C TRP A 184 -0.27 10.13 0.36
N LYS A 185 -0.68 10.45 -0.87
CA LYS A 185 0.11 10.12 -2.07
C LYS A 185 0.62 11.36 -2.79
N ARG A 186 1.94 11.39 -3.03
CA ARG A 186 2.58 12.35 -3.94
C ARG A 186 2.79 11.73 -5.33
N SER A 187 1.71 11.25 -5.95
CA SER A 187 1.74 10.58 -7.25
C SER A 187 1.26 11.50 -8.36
N LYS A 188 2.02 11.62 -9.46
CA LYS A 188 1.62 12.42 -10.65
C LYS A 188 0.31 11.94 -11.26
N GLU A 189 0.10 10.63 -11.24
CA GLU A 189 -1.05 9.98 -11.85
C GLU A 189 -1.41 8.73 -11.05
N ILE A 190 -2.71 8.44 -10.94
CA ILE A 190 -3.24 7.18 -10.45
C ILE A 190 -3.91 6.47 -11.63
N LYS A 191 -3.33 5.36 -12.07
CA LYS A 191 -3.84 4.53 -13.15
C LYS A 191 -4.65 3.40 -12.55
N SER A 192 -5.83 3.15 -13.10
CA SER A 192 -6.71 2.04 -12.71
C SER A 192 -6.75 0.91 -13.74
N GLU A 193 -6.24 1.17 -14.95
CA GLU A 193 -6.24 0.23 -16.06
C GLU A 193 -4.81 -0.03 -16.56
N ASN A 194 -4.55 -1.28 -16.92
CA ASN A 194 -3.32 -1.71 -17.56
C ASN A 194 -3.64 -2.84 -18.55
N PRO A 195 -3.71 -2.58 -19.87
CA PRO A 195 -4.03 -3.61 -20.85
C PRO A 195 -2.89 -4.60 -21.07
N PHE A 196 -1.70 -4.36 -20.48
CA PHE A 196 -0.50 -5.15 -20.71
C PHE A 196 -0.12 -6.05 -19.53
N GLY A 197 -0.84 -5.98 -18.41
CA GLY A 197 -0.53 -6.77 -17.21
C GLY A 197 -1.62 -6.71 -16.15
N SER A 198 -1.80 -7.84 -15.48
CA SER A 198 -2.65 -8.02 -14.30
C SER A 198 -1.82 -8.53 -13.12
N GLY A 199 -2.44 -8.60 -11.94
CA GLY A 199 -1.86 -9.25 -10.78
C GLY A 199 -1.61 -10.75 -10.99
N LEU A 200 -1.04 -11.38 -9.97
CA LEU A 200 -0.92 -12.83 -9.87
C LEU A 200 -2.07 -13.34 -8.99
N ALA A 201 -2.51 -14.59 -9.23
CA ALA A 201 -3.57 -15.20 -8.44
C ALA A 201 -3.28 -15.06 -6.92
N PRO A 202 -4.26 -14.62 -6.11
CA PRO A 202 -5.69 -14.51 -6.40
C PRO A 202 -6.14 -13.17 -7.03
N LEU A 203 -5.21 -12.30 -7.44
CA LEU A 203 -5.50 -10.97 -7.99
C LEU A 203 -5.38 -10.87 -9.51
N ASP A 204 -5.37 -11.98 -10.23
CA ASP A 204 -5.12 -12.00 -11.68
C ASP A 204 -6.24 -11.39 -12.52
N HIS A 205 -7.41 -11.16 -11.93
CA HIS A 205 -8.51 -10.35 -12.50
C HIS A 205 -8.28 -8.84 -12.39
N LEU A 206 -7.33 -8.38 -11.57
CA LEU A 206 -7.07 -6.96 -11.33
C LEU A 206 -5.89 -6.45 -12.17
N PRO A 207 -6.02 -5.28 -12.83
CA PRO A 207 -4.91 -4.64 -13.52
C PRO A 207 -3.71 -4.36 -12.61
N ASP A 208 -2.49 -4.64 -13.10
CA ASP A 208 -1.26 -4.29 -12.37
C ASP A 208 -1.02 -2.77 -12.49
N THR A 209 -1.52 -2.03 -11.50
CA THR A 209 -1.49 -0.57 -11.47
C THR A 209 -1.36 -0.03 -10.05
N ASN A 210 -0.85 1.20 -9.92
CA ASN A 210 -0.73 1.83 -8.60
C ASN A 210 -2.07 1.99 -7.86
N TYR A 211 -3.20 2.17 -8.57
CA TYR A 211 -4.52 2.15 -7.93
C TYR A 211 -4.77 0.85 -7.17
N TRP A 212 -4.55 -0.30 -7.81
CA TRP A 212 -4.83 -1.61 -7.22
C TRP A 212 -3.82 -1.98 -6.12
N HIS A 213 -2.55 -1.59 -6.28
CA HIS A 213 -1.54 -1.75 -5.22
C HIS A 213 -1.96 -1.01 -3.94
N TYR A 214 -2.35 0.27 -4.07
CA TYR A 214 -2.79 1.07 -2.93
C TYR A 214 -4.14 0.59 -2.35
N THR A 215 -5.06 0.14 -3.23
CA THR A 215 -6.34 -0.44 -2.81
C THR A 215 -6.11 -1.69 -1.95
N MET A 216 -5.27 -2.61 -2.38
CA MET A 216 -4.96 -3.82 -1.60
C MET A 216 -4.25 -3.48 -0.29
N GLN A 217 -3.28 -2.56 -0.32
CA GLN A 217 -2.57 -2.14 0.90
C GLN A 217 -3.54 -1.61 1.97
N LEU A 218 -4.42 -0.67 1.63
CA LEU A 218 -5.39 -0.12 2.58
C LEU A 218 -6.42 -1.15 3.05
N ASN A 219 -6.83 -2.08 2.18
CA ASN A 219 -7.74 -3.16 2.57
C ASN A 219 -7.07 -4.15 3.53
N VAL A 220 -5.77 -4.45 3.37
CA VAL A 220 -5.00 -5.24 4.35
C VAL A 220 -4.94 -4.52 5.70
N TYR A 221 -4.73 -3.20 5.72
CA TYR A 221 -4.76 -2.44 6.98
C TYR A 221 -6.13 -2.46 7.66
N LYS A 222 -7.21 -2.26 6.89
CA LYS A 222 -8.58 -2.45 7.41
C LYS A 222 -8.77 -3.83 8.01
N TRP A 223 -8.35 -4.87 7.30
CA TRP A 223 -8.44 -6.26 7.77
C TRP A 223 -7.68 -6.46 9.09
N ILE A 224 -6.46 -5.91 9.21
CA ILE A 224 -5.68 -5.98 10.46
C ILE A 224 -6.42 -5.27 11.60
N LEU A 225 -6.91 -4.05 11.38
CA LEU A 225 -7.58 -3.26 12.40
C LEU A 225 -8.88 -3.93 12.90
N GLU A 226 -9.66 -4.50 11.99
CA GLU A 226 -10.91 -5.19 12.33
C GLU A 226 -10.68 -6.49 13.10
N ASN A 227 -9.66 -7.28 12.71
CA ASN A 227 -9.42 -8.59 13.32
C ASN A 227 -8.59 -8.53 14.60
N TYR A 228 -7.68 -7.56 14.74
CA TYR A 228 -6.69 -7.54 15.83
C TYR A 228 -6.77 -6.31 16.74
N TYR A 229 -7.46 -5.25 16.33
CA TYR A 229 -7.54 -3.99 17.08
C TYR A 229 -8.97 -3.62 17.48
N GLY A 230 -9.98 -4.34 17.00
CA GLY A 230 -11.39 -4.14 17.40
C GLY A 230 -12.00 -2.83 16.86
N LEU A 231 -11.47 -2.30 15.76
CA LEU A 231 -12.00 -1.11 15.10
C LEU A 231 -12.91 -1.51 13.95
N GLU A 232 -14.07 -0.87 13.80
CA GLU A 232 -14.90 -0.98 12.59
C GLU A 232 -14.47 0.09 11.58
N VAL A 233 -13.89 -0.32 10.44
CA VAL A 233 -13.39 0.59 9.42
C VAL A 233 -14.38 0.67 8.27
N ALA A 234 -15.03 1.82 8.09
CA ALA A 234 -16.07 1.99 7.10
C ALA A 234 -15.52 2.26 5.69
N ASP A 235 -14.47 3.08 5.58
CA ASP A 235 -14.01 3.61 4.30
C ASP A 235 -12.49 3.77 4.24
N LEU A 236 -11.98 3.69 3.02
CA LEU A 236 -10.58 3.83 2.66
C LEU A 236 -10.42 4.95 1.64
N TYR A 237 -9.45 5.83 1.84
CA TYR A 237 -9.24 6.97 0.96
C TYR A 237 -7.76 7.15 0.62
N LEU A 238 -7.49 7.48 -0.65
CA LEU A 238 -6.26 8.16 -1.03
C LEU A 238 -6.52 9.65 -1.10
N VAL A 239 -5.55 10.44 -0.62
CA VAL A 239 -5.49 11.88 -0.86
C VAL A 239 -4.21 12.19 -1.63
N ILE A 240 -4.39 12.57 -2.88
CA ILE A 240 -3.31 12.83 -3.82
C ILE A 240 -2.95 14.31 -3.76
N LEU A 241 -1.70 14.59 -3.41
CA LEU A 241 -1.15 15.92 -3.15
C LEU A 241 0.07 16.15 -4.06
N HIS A 242 -0.15 16.18 -5.38
CA HIS A 242 0.95 16.34 -6.34
C HIS A 242 0.98 17.76 -6.93
N PRO A 243 2.13 18.46 -6.96
CA PRO A 243 2.22 19.85 -7.43
C PRO A 243 1.79 20.06 -8.90
N ASP A 244 1.98 19.05 -9.75
CA ASP A 244 1.53 19.09 -11.17
C ASP A 244 0.00 19.07 -11.33
N ALA A 245 -0.76 18.74 -10.28
CA ALA A 245 -2.23 18.75 -10.30
C ALA A 245 -2.77 20.16 -9.96
N PRO A 246 -3.97 20.55 -10.46
CA PRO A 246 -4.55 21.85 -10.15
C PRO A 246 -5.00 21.98 -8.68
N SER A 247 -5.21 20.87 -7.98
CA SER A 247 -5.59 20.81 -6.56
C SER A 247 -5.37 19.40 -6.01
N TYR A 248 -5.73 19.19 -4.73
CA TYR A 248 -5.79 17.85 -4.16
C TYR A 248 -6.86 17.00 -4.87
N ARG A 249 -6.69 15.68 -4.84
CA ARG A 249 -7.72 14.72 -5.24
C ARG A 249 -7.93 13.70 -4.14
N ARG A 250 -9.13 13.67 -3.56
CA ARG A 250 -9.57 12.60 -2.67
C ARG A 250 -10.26 11.51 -3.48
N MET A 251 -9.90 10.26 -3.24
CA MET A 251 -10.46 9.11 -3.93
C MET A 251 -10.82 8.03 -2.91
N ARG A 252 -12.10 7.66 -2.85
CA ARG A 252 -12.56 6.50 -2.07
C ARG A 252 -12.16 5.23 -2.80
N LEU A 253 -11.61 4.26 -2.07
CA LEU A 253 -11.21 2.97 -2.62
C LEU A 253 -12.30 1.92 -2.40
N ASN A 254 -12.25 0.87 -3.21
CA ASN A 254 -13.13 -0.29 -3.08
C ASN A 254 -12.78 -1.07 -1.82
N ILE A 255 -13.78 -1.69 -1.19
CA ILE A 255 -13.59 -2.68 -0.13
C ILE A 255 -13.47 -4.05 -0.80
N MET A 256 -12.37 -4.74 -0.53
CA MET A 256 -11.93 -5.94 -1.27
C MET A 256 -11.74 -7.10 -0.29
N THR A 257 -12.79 -7.40 0.48
CA THR A 257 -12.73 -8.35 1.60
C THR A 257 -12.29 -9.73 1.14
N ASP A 258 -12.88 -10.23 0.05
CA ASP A 258 -12.63 -11.58 -0.45
C ASP A 258 -11.19 -11.71 -0.98
N GLU A 259 -10.74 -10.75 -1.80
CA GLU A 259 -9.36 -10.72 -2.29
C GLU A 259 -8.33 -10.65 -1.15
N VAL A 260 -8.59 -9.85 -0.11
CA VAL A 260 -7.69 -9.79 1.05
C VAL A 260 -7.64 -11.12 1.78
N GLU A 261 -8.78 -11.79 2.02
CA GLU A 261 -8.79 -13.09 2.69
C GLU A 261 -7.99 -14.13 1.90
N ASP A 262 -8.14 -14.17 0.57
CA ASP A 262 -7.39 -15.07 -0.29
C ASP A 262 -5.87 -14.78 -0.25
N MET A 263 -5.49 -13.51 -0.27
CA MET A 263 -4.09 -13.10 -0.11
C MET A 263 -3.54 -13.51 1.27
N ILE A 264 -4.29 -13.27 2.34
CA ILE A 264 -3.89 -13.64 3.71
C ILE A 264 -3.76 -15.16 3.82
N GLU A 265 -4.62 -15.93 3.16
CA GLU A 265 -4.50 -17.39 3.11
C GLU A 265 -3.21 -17.84 2.42
N CYS A 266 -2.80 -17.20 1.32
CA CYS A 266 -1.51 -17.46 0.68
C CYS A 266 -0.34 -17.24 1.66
N ARG A 267 -0.43 -16.19 2.49
CA ARG A 267 0.57 -15.92 3.54
C ARG A 267 0.54 -16.94 4.67
N ARG A 268 -0.65 -17.28 5.18
CA ARG A 268 -0.82 -18.30 6.24
C ARG A 268 -0.20 -19.64 5.81
N ARG A 269 -0.38 -20.05 4.56
CA ARG A 269 0.25 -21.26 3.99
C ARG A 269 1.76 -21.16 3.98
N ALA A 270 2.31 -20.04 3.52
CA ALA A 270 3.76 -19.83 3.50
C ALA A 270 4.38 -19.91 4.91
N VAL A 271 3.76 -19.27 5.90
CA VAL A 271 4.23 -19.29 7.30
C VAL A 271 4.10 -20.68 7.90
N ALA A 272 2.98 -21.38 7.67
CA ALA A 272 2.77 -22.73 8.18
C ALA A 272 3.75 -23.76 7.58
N ALA A 273 4.10 -23.59 6.30
CA ALA A 273 5.08 -24.43 5.62
C ALA A 273 6.54 -24.05 5.92
N ASN A 274 6.78 -22.98 6.70
CA ASN A 274 8.10 -22.40 6.90
C ASN A 274 8.83 -22.14 5.57
N SER A 275 8.08 -21.64 4.58
CA SER A 275 8.55 -21.36 3.23
C SER A 275 9.59 -20.24 3.25
N SER A 276 10.55 -20.30 2.32
CA SER A 276 11.44 -19.17 2.04
C SER A 276 10.74 -18.04 1.27
N GLN A 277 9.63 -18.34 0.60
CA GLN A 277 8.80 -17.35 -0.09
C GLN A 277 7.87 -16.64 0.90
N ALA A 278 7.58 -15.37 0.64
CA ALA A 278 6.69 -14.57 1.48
C ALA A 278 5.25 -15.08 1.43
N VAL A 279 4.80 -15.56 0.27
CA VAL A 279 3.47 -16.12 0.02
C VAL A 279 3.58 -17.43 -0.76
N LEU A 280 2.59 -18.31 -0.61
CA LEU A 280 2.41 -19.47 -1.49
C LEU A 280 1.13 -19.26 -2.28
N LEU A 281 1.28 -18.84 -3.54
CA LEU A 281 0.17 -18.59 -4.45
C LEU A 281 -0.60 -19.90 -4.73
N PRO A 282 -1.92 -19.82 -4.98
CA PRO A 282 -2.69 -20.99 -5.36
C PRO A 282 -2.14 -21.60 -6.66
N ILE A 283 -2.10 -22.92 -6.72
CA ILE A 283 -1.80 -23.62 -7.98
C ILE A 283 -3.02 -23.41 -8.88
N PRO A 284 -2.87 -22.91 -10.11
CA PRO A 284 -3.99 -22.80 -11.03
C PRO A 284 -4.63 -24.17 -11.20
N GLU A 285 -5.95 -24.26 -11.02
CA GLU A 285 -6.65 -25.49 -11.39
C GLU A 285 -6.40 -25.74 -12.89
N PRO A 286 -6.08 -26.99 -13.29
CA PRO A 286 -5.94 -27.31 -14.69
C PRO A 286 -7.24 -26.91 -15.39
N LYS A 287 -7.16 -25.98 -16.35
CA LYS A 287 -8.32 -25.61 -17.18
C LYS A 287 -8.88 -26.92 -17.74
N GLU A 288 -10.14 -27.23 -17.43
CA GLU A 288 -10.83 -28.31 -18.14
C GLU A 288 -10.78 -27.97 -19.62
N ASP A 289 -9.96 -28.70 -20.37
CA ASP A 289 -9.98 -28.64 -21.82
C ASP A 289 -11.43 -28.94 -22.22
N SER A 290 -12.11 -27.93 -22.77
CA SER A 290 -13.40 -28.11 -23.41
C SER A 290 -13.23 -29.30 -24.35
N LYS A 291 -13.91 -30.41 -24.06
CA LYS A 291 -13.95 -31.57 -24.95
C LYS A 291 -14.40 -31.08 -26.31
N LYS A 292 -13.47 -30.81 -27.22
CA LYS A 292 -13.78 -30.70 -28.64
C LYS A 292 -14.31 -32.07 -29.03
N GLU A 293 -15.60 -32.15 -29.29
CA GLU A 293 -16.18 -33.32 -29.97
C GLU A 293 -15.32 -33.59 -31.21
N LEU A 294 -14.66 -34.75 -31.23
CA LEU A 294 -13.99 -35.24 -32.41
C LEU A 294 -15.06 -35.43 -33.48
N ALA A 295 -14.95 -34.68 -34.58
CA ALA A 295 -15.86 -34.79 -35.70
C ALA A 295 -15.88 -36.25 -36.21
N ASN A 296 -17.03 -36.90 -36.08
CA ASN A 296 -17.28 -38.22 -36.66
C ASN A 296 -17.31 -38.08 -38.19
N PHE A 297 -16.20 -38.41 -38.86
CA PHE A 297 -16.19 -38.65 -40.29
C PHE A 297 -16.79 -40.04 -40.57
N GLY A 298 -18.12 -40.09 -40.70
CA GLY A 298 -18.81 -41.24 -41.26
C GLY A 298 -18.62 -41.31 -42.77
N PHE A 299 -17.75 -42.20 -43.25
CA PHE A 299 -17.72 -42.58 -44.66
C PHE A 299 -18.98 -43.39 -44.99
N LYS A 300 -19.78 -42.91 -45.94
CA LYS A 300 -20.80 -43.73 -46.61
C LYS A 300 -20.14 -44.44 -47.79
N PHE A 301 -20.23 -45.77 -47.78
CA PHE A 301 -19.91 -46.64 -48.92
C PHE A 301 -20.95 -46.48 -50.04
#